data_AF-A0A9X4BFC4-F1
#
_entry.id   AF-A0A9X4BFC4-F1
#
_cell.length_a   1.000
_cell.length_b   1.000
_cell.length_c   1.000
_cell.angle_alpha   90.00
_cell.angle_beta   90.00
_cell.angle_gamma   90.00
#
_symmetry.space_group_name_H-M   'P 1'
#
loop_
_entity.id
_entity.type
_entity.pdbx_description
1 polymer ?
#
loop_
_entity_poly.entity_id
_entity_poly.type
_entity_poly.pdbx_seq_one_letter_code
_entity_poly.pdbx_strand_id
1 'polypeptide(L)'
;VALFRDNSKEEVREVLRTVRPTLLQFHGDEDESFCRSFNMPYLKAVAMGGKDEVNARQLQLRYPSAAGFLFDSHAPGGGGGTGVAFDWTRLPTGLHRPFLLAGGITPDNVFDAIVATLPWGV
;
A
#
# COMPACT_ATOMS: atom_id res chain seq x y z
N VAL A 1 2.32 -2.34 -12.96
CA VAL A 1 1.50 -2.52 -11.73
C VAL A 1 0.07 -2.14 -12.06
N ALA A 2 -0.93 -2.83 -11.52
CA ALA A 2 -2.35 -2.44 -11.64
C ALA A 2 -2.91 -2.11 -10.26
N LEU A 3 -3.58 -0.96 -10.14
CA LEU A 3 -4.14 -0.45 -8.89
C LEU A 3 -5.65 -0.67 -8.86
N PHE A 4 -6.14 -1.16 -7.73
CA PHE A 4 -7.56 -1.41 -7.47
C PHE A 4 -7.97 -0.88 -6.11
N ARG A 5 -9.25 -0.56 -5.99
CA ARG A 5 -9.87 -0.13 -4.75
C ARG A 5 -11.32 -0.56 -4.73
N ASP A 6 -11.59 -1.58 -3.93
CA ASP A 6 -12.93 -2.16 -3.73
C ASP A 6 -13.61 -2.62 -5.04
N ASN A 7 -12.79 -2.92 -6.05
CA ASN A 7 -13.25 -3.46 -7.32
C ASN A 7 -13.81 -4.87 -7.16
N SER A 8 -14.74 -5.25 -8.03
CA SER A 8 -15.23 -6.62 -8.10
C SER A 8 -14.14 -7.58 -8.59
N LYS A 9 -14.27 -8.89 -8.27
CA LYS A 9 -13.32 -9.90 -8.77
C LYS A 9 -13.35 -9.98 -10.30
N GLU A 10 -14.49 -9.70 -10.90
CA GLU A 10 -14.74 -9.74 -12.34
C GLU A 10 -13.97 -8.62 -13.03
N GLU A 11 -14.04 -7.39 -12.52
CA GLU A 11 -13.26 -6.25 -13.02
C GLU A 11 -11.76 -6.50 -12.90
N VAL A 12 -11.30 -6.98 -11.74
CA VAL A 12 -9.88 -7.28 -11.54
C VAL A 12 -9.43 -8.34 -12.55
N ARG A 13 -10.17 -9.45 -12.70
CA ARG A 13 -9.83 -10.51 -13.68
C ARG A 13 -9.78 -10.01 -15.11
N GLU A 14 -10.68 -9.11 -15.48
CA GLU A 14 -10.71 -8.54 -16.82
C GLU A 14 -9.46 -7.68 -17.08
N VAL A 15 -9.05 -6.86 -16.11
CA VAL A 15 -7.79 -6.10 -16.21
C VAL A 15 -6.59 -7.05 -16.28
N LEU A 16 -6.58 -8.13 -15.49
CA LEU A 16 -5.51 -9.12 -15.53
C LEU A 16 -5.38 -9.78 -16.92
N ARG A 17 -6.52 -10.10 -17.55
CA ARG A 17 -6.56 -10.71 -18.89
C ARG A 17 -6.06 -9.77 -19.98
N THR A 18 -6.44 -8.50 -19.89
CA THR A 18 -6.21 -7.50 -20.95
C THR A 18 -4.86 -6.81 -20.82
N VAL A 19 -4.49 -6.36 -19.62
CA VAL A 19 -3.27 -5.56 -19.38
C VAL A 19 -2.08 -6.45 -19.01
N ARG A 20 -2.33 -7.64 -18.42
CA ARG A 20 -1.30 -8.57 -17.94
C ARG A 20 -0.26 -7.92 -17.02
N PRO A 21 -0.69 -7.27 -15.92
CA PRO A 21 0.23 -6.67 -14.96
C PRO A 21 1.05 -7.76 -14.26
N THR A 22 2.23 -7.40 -13.77
CA THR A 22 3.11 -8.29 -12.98
C THR A 22 2.91 -8.17 -11.46
N LEU A 23 2.21 -7.13 -11.01
CA LEU A 23 1.98 -6.80 -9.60
C LEU A 23 0.65 -6.08 -9.45
N LEU A 24 -0.11 -6.45 -8.43
CA LEU A 24 -1.37 -5.80 -8.05
C LEU A 24 -1.15 -4.89 -6.85
N GLN A 25 -1.89 -3.78 -6.78
CA GLN A 25 -1.95 -2.90 -5.62
C GLN A 25 -3.40 -2.76 -5.19
N PHE A 26 -3.69 -3.07 -3.93
CA PHE A 26 -5.04 -2.99 -3.34
C PHE A 26 -5.09 -1.88 -2.30
N HIS A 27 -5.91 -0.86 -2.56
CA HIS A 27 -6.06 0.34 -1.74
C HIS A 27 -7.39 0.43 -0.98
N GLY A 28 -8.30 -0.53 -1.17
CA GLY A 28 -9.59 -0.57 -0.51
C GLY A 28 -9.58 -1.37 0.80
N ASP A 29 -10.74 -1.90 1.16
CA ASP A 29 -10.97 -2.74 2.33
C ASP A 29 -10.81 -4.23 2.02
N GLU A 30 -10.22 -4.57 0.87
CA GLU A 30 -10.06 -5.96 0.44
C GLU A 30 -9.29 -6.78 1.48
N ASP A 31 -9.85 -7.95 1.81
CA ASP A 31 -9.25 -8.89 2.73
C ASP A 31 -8.18 -9.77 2.05
N GLU A 32 -7.42 -10.50 2.86
CA GLU A 32 -6.41 -11.44 2.38
C GLU A 32 -6.96 -12.49 1.41
N SER A 33 -8.18 -12.97 1.64
CA SER A 33 -8.79 -14.00 0.79
C SER A 33 -9.07 -13.47 -0.61
N PHE A 34 -9.52 -12.22 -0.71
CA PHE A 34 -9.74 -11.50 -1.95
C PHE A 34 -8.42 -11.26 -2.68
N CYS A 35 -7.45 -10.61 -2.01
CA CYS A 35 -6.14 -10.28 -2.59
C CYS A 35 -5.44 -11.53 -3.13
N ARG A 36 -5.44 -12.62 -2.36
CA ARG A 36 -4.80 -13.89 -2.73
C ARG A 36 -5.51 -14.63 -3.86
N SER A 37 -6.82 -14.39 -4.07
CA SER A 37 -7.64 -15.16 -5.02
C SER A 37 -7.21 -15.00 -6.49
N PHE A 38 -6.41 -13.99 -6.81
CA PHE A 38 -5.89 -13.76 -8.16
C PHE A 38 -4.58 -14.48 -8.45
N ASN A 39 -3.99 -15.14 -7.45
CA ASN A 39 -2.76 -15.94 -7.58
C ASN A 39 -1.59 -15.17 -8.22
N MET A 40 -1.50 -13.88 -7.90
CA MET A 40 -0.51 -12.92 -8.36
C MET A 40 0.13 -12.22 -7.16
N PRO A 41 1.39 -11.77 -7.27
CA PRO A 41 1.98 -10.90 -6.26
C PRO A 41 1.14 -9.63 -6.09
N TYR A 42 0.96 -9.20 -4.84
CA TYR A 42 0.24 -7.97 -4.54
C TYR A 42 0.92 -7.18 -3.42
N LEU A 43 0.76 -5.86 -3.46
CA LEU A 43 1.00 -4.97 -2.33
C LEU A 43 -0.33 -4.57 -1.71
N LYS A 44 -0.40 -4.57 -0.38
CA LYS A 44 -1.54 -3.97 0.33
C LYS A 44 -1.18 -2.53 0.71
N ALA A 45 -1.99 -1.58 0.26
CA ALA A 45 -1.84 -0.21 0.71
C ALA A 45 -2.49 0.00 2.08
N VAL A 46 -1.88 0.86 2.88
CA VAL A 46 -2.28 1.22 4.23
C VAL A 46 -2.34 2.73 4.31
N ALA A 47 -3.54 3.23 4.61
CA ALA A 47 -3.79 4.66 4.76
C ALA A 47 -3.20 5.19 6.07
N MET A 48 -2.35 6.20 5.99
CA MET A 48 -1.67 6.84 7.13
C MET A 48 -2.27 8.19 7.52
N GLY A 49 -3.24 8.71 6.75
CA GLY A 49 -3.89 10.00 7.01
C GLY A 49 -4.84 10.04 8.22
N GLY A 50 -5.10 8.89 8.87
CA GLY A 50 -5.86 8.81 10.13
C GLY A 50 -4.99 9.07 11.36
N LYS A 51 -5.55 8.98 12.57
CA LYS A 51 -4.79 9.00 13.84
C LYS A 51 -4.41 7.62 14.36
N ASP A 52 -4.94 6.57 13.73
CA ASP A 52 -4.71 5.21 14.19
C ASP A 52 -3.24 4.82 14.00
N GLU A 53 -2.69 4.13 15.00
CA GLU A 53 -1.37 3.53 14.89
C GLU A 53 -1.47 2.23 14.08
N VAL A 54 -0.58 2.08 13.11
CA VAL A 54 -0.45 0.84 12.38
C VAL A 54 0.48 -0.09 13.14
N ASN A 55 0.01 -1.27 13.49
CA ASN A 55 0.84 -2.29 14.13
C ASN A 55 1.39 -3.28 13.08
N ALA A 56 2.72 -3.36 12.94
CA ALA A 56 3.39 -4.22 11.96
C ALA A 56 2.97 -5.70 12.07
N ARG A 57 2.85 -6.21 13.30
CA ARG A 57 2.51 -7.62 13.56
C ARG A 57 1.09 -7.92 13.12
N GLN A 58 0.15 -7.04 13.47
CA GLN A 58 -1.25 -7.20 13.06
C GLN A 58 -1.39 -7.11 11.54
N LEU A 59 -0.68 -6.19 10.89
CA LEU A 59 -0.71 -6.04 9.44
C LEU A 59 -0.20 -7.29 8.72
N GLN A 60 0.92 -7.85 9.17
CA GLN A 60 1.49 -9.08 8.63
C GLN A 60 0.63 -10.32 8.90
N LEU A 61 -0.09 -10.36 10.03
CA LEU A 61 -1.07 -11.42 10.32
C LEU A 61 -2.34 -11.28 9.47
N ARG A 62 -2.75 -10.05 9.17
CA ARG A 62 -3.92 -9.76 8.33
C ARG A 62 -3.67 -10.07 6.87
N TYR A 63 -2.45 -9.85 6.38
CA TYR A 63 -2.06 -10.03 4.97
C TYR A 63 -0.77 -10.87 4.83
N PRO A 64 -0.79 -12.15 5.23
CA PRO A 64 0.43 -12.98 5.28
C PRO A 64 1.02 -13.27 3.89
N SER A 65 0.23 -13.22 2.82
CA SER A 65 0.70 -13.46 1.45
C SER A 65 1.10 -12.20 0.68
N ALA A 66 0.98 -11.01 1.29
CA ALA A 66 1.42 -9.77 0.67
C ALA A 66 2.92 -9.81 0.34
N ALA A 67 3.26 -9.39 -0.88
CA ALA A 67 4.66 -9.23 -1.30
C ALA A 67 5.33 -8.05 -0.57
N GLY A 68 4.54 -7.07 -0.16
CA GLY A 68 4.96 -5.88 0.58
C GLY A 68 3.78 -4.98 0.91
N PHE A 69 4.08 -3.87 1.56
CA PHE A 69 3.08 -2.88 1.96
C PHE A 69 3.37 -1.52 1.31
N LEU A 70 2.33 -0.72 1.10
CA LEU A 70 2.46 0.64 0.61
C LEU A 70 1.82 1.58 1.63
N PHE A 71 2.60 2.47 2.23
CA PHE A 71 2.09 3.43 3.22
C PHE A 71 1.77 4.73 2.52
N ASP A 72 0.49 5.08 2.43
CA ASP A 72 0.01 6.25 1.68
C ASP A 72 -0.47 7.34 2.64
N SER A 73 -0.20 8.61 2.32
CA SER A 73 -0.60 9.76 3.13
C SER A 73 -2.10 10.04 3.13
N HIS A 74 -2.88 9.42 2.24
CA HIS A 74 -4.33 9.65 2.19
C HIS A 74 -5.05 9.21 3.46
N ALA A 75 -6.17 9.87 3.77
CA ALA A 75 -7.06 9.46 4.85
C ALA A 75 -7.71 8.10 4.53
N PRO A 76 -8.09 7.29 5.53
CA PRO A 76 -8.92 6.11 5.31
C PRO A 76 -10.18 6.48 4.53
N GLY A 77 -10.44 5.81 3.41
CA GLY A 77 -11.56 6.16 2.53
C GLY A 77 -11.35 7.40 1.64
N GLY A 78 -10.25 8.13 1.77
CA GLY A 78 -9.92 9.30 0.95
C GLY A 78 -9.33 8.95 -0.41
N GLY A 79 -9.39 9.86 -1.38
CA GLY A 79 -8.60 9.76 -2.61
C GLY A 79 -7.14 10.15 -2.37
N GLY A 80 -6.21 9.54 -3.12
CA GLY A 80 -4.80 9.94 -3.10
C GLY A 80 -4.56 11.33 -3.70
N GLY A 81 -3.36 11.89 -3.49
CA GLY A 81 -2.91 13.08 -4.22
C GLY A 81 -3.22 14.43 -3.58
N THR A 82 -3.44 14.51 -2.27
CA THR A 82 -3.60 15.81 -1.56
C THR A 82 -2.31 16.63 -1.51
N GLY A 83 -1.17 16.06 -1.89
CA GLY A 83 0.16 16.69 -1.82
C GLY A 83 0.71 16.83 -0.40
N VAL A 84 -0.04 16.39 0.61
CA VAL A 84 0.36 16.48 2.02
C VAL A 84 0.99 15.16 2.43
N ALA A 85 2.24 15.22 2.91
CA ALA A 85 2.92 14.08 3.51
C ALA A 85 2.32 13.79 4.90
N PHE A 86 2.26 12.51 5.29
CA PHE A 86 1.95 12.14 6.67
C PHE A 86 3.22 12.18 7.53
N ASP A 87 3.05 12.14 8.85
CA ASP A 87 4.17 12.04 9.78
C ASP A 87 4.82 10.65 9.68
N TRP A 88 5.98 10.58 9.02
CA TRP A 88 6.72 9.34 8.78
C TRP A 88 7.18 8.64 10.06
N THR A 89 7.25 9.34 11.20
CA THR A 89 7.58 8.71 12.50
C THR A 89 6.54 7.69 12.93
N ARG A 90 5.34 7.74 12.33
CA ARG A 90 4.24 6.81 12.59
C ARG A 90 4.34 5.50 11.79
N LEU A 91 5.36 5.35 10.96
CA LEU A 91 5.58 4.09 10.25
C LEU A 91 5.79 2.94 11.25
N PRO A 92 5.15 1.79 11.00
CA PRO A 92 5.28 0.63 11.88
C PRO A 92 6.72 0.10 11.86
N THR A 93 7.27 -0.17 13.05
CA THR A 93 8.55 -0.87 13.20
C THR A 93 8.35 -2.39 13.24
N GLY A 94 9.32 -3.17 12.76
CA GLY A 94 9.25 -4.64 12.77
C GLY A 94 8.50 -5.28 11.59
N LEU A 95 8.42 -4.59 10.46
CA LEU A 95 8.00 -5.23 9.20
C LEU A 95 9.11 -6.14 8.66
N HIS A 96 8.76 -7.37 8.32
CA HIS A 96 9.67 -8.32 7.68
C HIS A 96 9.56 -8.33 6.15
N ARG A 97 8.53 -7.66 5.61
CA ARG A 97 8.30 -7.50 4.17
C ARG A 97 8.76 -6.10 3.72
N PRO A 98 9.20 -5.94 2.46
CA PRO A 98 9.52 -4.62 1.94
C PRO A 98 8.29 -3.73 1.98
N PHE A 99 8.51 -2.42 2.14
CA PHE A 99 7.46 -1.44 2.03
C PHE A 99 7.84 -0.31 1.08
N LEU A 100 6.83 0.26 0.45
CA LEU A 100 6.90 1.47 -0.34
C LEU A 100 6.29 2.62 0.46
N LEU A 101 6.83 3.81 0.28
CA LEU A 101 6.27 5.04 0.82
C LEU A 101 5.58 5.80 -0.30
N ALA A 102 4.34 6.23 -0.10
CA ALA A 102 3.54 6.95 -1.07
C ALA A 102 2.80 8.12 -0.41
N GLY A 103 2.31 9.04 -1.26
CA GLY A 103 1.49 10.17 -0.83
C GLY A 103 2.31 11.34 -0.28
N GLY A 104 2.18 12.49 -0.93
CA GLY A 104 2.87 13.72 -0.52
C GLY A 104 4.39 13.72 -0.71
N ILE A 105 4.94 12.73 -1.42
CA ILE A 105 6.37 12.71 -1.81
C ILE A 105 6.59 13.67 -2.99
N THR A 106 7.53 14.59 -2.84
CA THR A 106 7.91 15.62 -3.82
C THR A 106 9.42 15.59 -4.05
N PRO A 107 9.92 16.19 -5.13
CA PRO A 107 11.36 16.32 -5.36
C PRO A 107 12.11 16.98 -4.20
N ASP A 108 11.44 17.87 -3.46
CA ASP A 108 12.02 18.60 -2.34
C ASP A 108 12.12 17.77 -1.06
N ASN A 109 11.23 16.79 -0.84
CA ASN A 109 11.17 16.03 0.41
C ASN A 109 11.57 14.54 0.29
N VAL A 110 11.74 14.04 -0.95
CA VAL A 110 12.03 12.61 -1.19
C VAL A 110 13.32 12.15 -0.53
N PHE A 111 14.34 13.00 -0.48
CA PHE A 111 15.61 12.69 0.18
C PHE A 111 15.41 12.45 1.68
N ASP A 112 14.73 13.39 2.36
CA ASP A 112 14.44 13.29 3.79
C ASP A 112 13.55 12.08 4.09
N ALA A 113 12.58 11.79 3.21
CA ALA A 113 11.70 10.63 3.32
C ALA A 113 12.49 9.32 3.34
N ILE A 114 13.42 9.18 2.38
CA ILE A 114 14.24 7.97 2.24
C ILE A 114 15.18 7.84 3.43
N VAL A 115 15.86 8.91 3.85
CA VAL A 115 16.83 8.86 4.96
C VAL A 115 16.13 8.55 6.29
N ALA A 116 14.94 9.12 6.52
CA ALA A 116 14.21 8.92 7.77
C ALA A 116 13.57 7.53 7.89
N THR A 117 13.18 6.90 6.76
CA THR A 117 12.34 5.69 6.77
C THR A 117 13.00 4.47 6.16
N LEU A 118 14.04 4.65 5.34
CA LEU A 118 14.75 3.60 4.60
C LEU A 118 13.78 2.65 3.87
N PRO A 119 12.86 3.19 3.04
CA PRO A 119 11.87 2.37 2.36
C PRO A 119 12.55 1.55 1.26
N TRP A 120 11.90 0.49 0.80
CA TRP A 120 12.36 -0.25 -0.37
C TRP A 120 12.23 0.56 -1.66
N GLY A 121 11.27 1.50 -1.69
CA GLY A 121 11.06 2.46 -2.77
C GLY A 121 10.05 3.54 -2.39
N VAL A 122 9.99 4.58 -3.23
CA VAL A 122 9.02 5.70 -3.18
C VAL A 122 8.26 5.78 -4.51
#